data_AF-A0A961V195-F1
#
_entry.id   AF-A0A961V195-F1
#
_cell.length_a   1.000
_cell.length_b   1.000
_cell.length_c   1.000
_cell.angle_alpha   90.00
_cell.angle_beta   90.00
_cell.angle_gamma   90.00
#
_symmetry.space_group_name_H-M   'P 1'
#
loop_
_entity.id
_entity.type
_entity.pdbx_description
1 polymer ?
#
loop_
_entity_poly.entity_id
_entity_poly.type
_entity_poly.pdbx_seq_one_letter_code
_entity_poly.pdbx_strand_id
1 'polypeptide(L)'
;MSILKGTSKGDVLTGGGHKDTILGFGGADYLFGRGNDDILKGFSAADVLKGQLGDDSLYGGGGNDRLIGSGGLDVLKGGRGKDNLTGGRGDDDLYGGGGRDKLKGGAGHDDLFGGNSNDVLRGGLGDDMLTGGRGNDHLYGGGGDDSAIFSDAFDNYDFTVVAGGLQITHARGTKADGTDFLSTSIEHLVFGDITVDLSDLLPASGSGGGGGGGGGSTENVAPTVIAGSSSSLNLLNLLQTKVDPSISIIDPDDTNMEGATVAITDGFQAGDQLKFTDQNGITGNYNDVTGVLTLTGTATIAEYEQALESVEYGTSIANVLNVVLGQREFTYIVNDGDANSTPTATSTALLDVGLL
;
A
#
# COMPACT_ATOMS: atom_id res chain seq x y z
N MET A 1 8.10 -43.07 -6.73
CA MET A 1 7.93 -42.72 -5.31
C MET A 1 8.93 -43.48 -4.47
N SER A 2 9.97 -42.83 -3.98
CA SER A 2 10.84 -43.38 -2.94
C SER A 2 10.70 -42.62 -1.63
N ILE A 3 11.05 -43.26 -0.51
CA ILE A 3 11.01 -42.65 0.83
C ILE A 3 12.39 -42.81 1.46
N LEU A 4 13.03 -41.69 1.79
CA LEU A 4 14.31 -41.62 2.49
C LEU A 4 14.08 -41.10 3.91
N LYS A 5 14.76 -41.71 4.88
CA LYS A 5 14.62 -41.39 6.30
C LYS A 5 16.00 -41.24 6.93
N GLY A 6 16.22 -40.08 7.54
CA GLY A 6 17.37 -39.76 8.36
C GLY A 6 17.20 -40.31 9.78
N THR A 7 18.01 -39.76 10.66
CA THR A 7 18.23 -40.19 12.04
C THR A 7 18.06 -38.99 12.98
N SER A 8 18.56 -39.07 14.20
CA SER A 8 18.61 -37.93 15.13
C SER A 8 19.93 -37.14 15.06
N LYS A 9 20.72 -37.38 14.01
CA LYS A 9 22.00 -36.72 13.74
C LYS A 9 21.93 -36.10 12.35
N GLY A 10 22.83 -35.14 12.09
CA GLY A 10 22.93 -34.52 10.77
C GLY A 10 23.20 -35.54 9.67
N ASP A 11 22.30 -35.61 8.70
CA ASP A 11 22.29 -36.53 7.59
C ASP A 11 22.40 -35.80 6.24
N VAL A 12 22.85 -36.54 5.22
CA VAL A 12 22.81 -36.08 3.83
C VAL A 12 21.96 -37.07 3.05
N LEU A 13 20.77 -36.64 2.64
CA LEU A 13 19.79 -37.47 1.94
C LEU A 13 19.55 -36.88 0.55
N THR A 14 19.52 -37.74 -0.46
CA THR A 14 19.39 -37.31 -1.85
C THR A 14 18.44 -38.23 -2.58
N GLY A 15 17.39 -37.64 -3.15
CA GLY A 15 16.42 -38.28 -4.02
C GLY A 15 17.00 -38.72 -5.36
N GLY A 16 16.15 -39.34 -6.16
CA GLY A 16 16.40 -39.86 -7.49
C GLY A 16 15.81 -38.99 -8.59
N GLY A 17 15.42 -39.61 -9.70
CA GLY A 17 14.73 -38.94 -10.82
C GLY A 17 13.24 -39.23 -10.83
N HIS A 18 12.64 -39.43 -9.65
CA HIS A 18 11.22 -39.70 -9.45
C HIS A 18 10.76 -38.89 -8.24
N LYS A 19 9.46 -38.64 -8.12
CA LYS A 19 8.85 -38.11 -6.90
C LYS A 19 9.34 -38.86 -5.66
N ASP A 20 9.81 -38.14 -4.66
CA ASP A 20 10.42 -38.65 -3.44
C ASP A 20 9.83 -38.00 -2.19
N THR A 21 9.99 -38.69 -1.06
CA THR A 21 9.70 -38.13 0.27
C THR A 21 10.92 -38.32 1.15
N ILE A 22 11.53 -37.22 1.56
CA ILE A 22 12.79 -37.18 2.29
C ILE A 22 12.54 -36.59 3.68
N LEU A 23 12.85 -37.35 4.73
CA LEU A 23 12.59 -37.01 6.13
C LEU A 23 13.91 -36.93 6.90
N GLY A 24 14.33 -35.75 7.35
CA GLY A 24 15.57 -35.51 8.11
C GLY A 24 15.48 -35.93 9.58
N PHE A 25 14.45 -35.44 10.28
CA PHE A 25 14.11 -35.64 11.69
C PHE A 25 14.88 -34.73 12.65
N GLY A 26 16.12 -35.06 13.01
CA GLY A 26 16.84 -34.25 13.99
C GLY A 26 18.33 -34.20 13.70
N GLY A 27 18.97 -33.12 14.14
CA GLY A 27 20.32 -32.81 13.70
C GLY A 27 20.26 -31.90 12.47
N ALA A 28 21.41 -31.32 12.09
CA ALA A 28 21.46 -30.41 10.96
C ALA A 28 21.61 -31.19 9.65
N ASP A 29 20.54 -31.25 8.87
CA ASP A 29 20.42 -32.11 7.70
C ASP A 29 20.62 -31.38 6.37
N TYR A 30 21.02 -32.12 5.34
CA TYR A 30 21.10 -31.66 3.96
C TYR A 30 20.25 -32.56 3.08
N LEU A 31 19.10 -32.07 2.64
CA LEU A 31 18.11 -32.81 1.87
C LEU A 31 18.05 -32.28 0.44
N PHE A 32 18.09 -33.19 -0.55
CA PHE A 32 18.06 -32.86 -1.98
C PHE A 32 16.99 -33.70 -2.70
N GLY A 33 15.99 -33.07 -3.32
CA GLY A 33 14.94 -33.75 -4.10
C GLY A 33 15.46 -34.24 -5.45
N ARG A 34 15.98 -33.30 -6.24
CA ARG A 34 16.55 -33.41 -7.60
C ARG A 34 15.57 -33.12 -8.72
N GLY A 35 14.69 -34.04 -9.02
CA GLY A 35 13.88 -33.94 -10.23
C GLY A 35 12.52 -34.53 -9.97
N ASN A 36 11.49 -33.92 -10.56
CA ASN A 36 10.08 -34.16 -10.29
C ASN A 36 9.65 -33.64 -8.90
N ASP A 37 8.36 -33.70 -8.65
CA ASP A 37 7.69 -33.11 -7.49
C ASP A 37 7.98 -33.88 -6.19
N ASP A 38 8.85 -33.36 -5.34
CA ASP A 38 9.33 -34.00 -4.12
C ASP A 38 8.73 -33.40 -2.84
N ILE A 39 8.83 -34.15 -1.74
CA ILE A 39 8.48 -33.69 -0.40
C ILE A 39 9.69 -33.81 0.51
N LEU A 40 10.22 -32.68 1.00
CA LEU A 40 11.38 -32.62 1.89
C LEU A 40 10.97 -32.07 3.25
N LYS A 41 11.35 -32.75 4.34
CA LYS A 41 11.02 -32.33 5.71
C LYS A 41 12.25 -32.40 6.62
N GLY A 42 12.73 -31.25 7.10
CA GLY A 42 13.84 -31.14 8.05
C GLY A 42 13.44 -31.57 9.47
N PHE A 43 12.27 -31.08 9.91
CA PHE A 43 11.68 -31.23 11.25
C PHE A 43 12.35 -30.37 12.33
N SER A 44 13.53 -30.74 12.82
CA SER A 44 14.14 -30.06 13.96
C SER A 44 15.64 -29.85 13.79
N ALA A 45 16.13 -28.73 14.34
CA ALA A 45 17.46 -28.17 14.11
C ALA A 45 17.56 -27.44 12.77
N ALA A 46 18.74 -26.87 12.50
CA ALA A 46 18.97 -26.01 11.35
C ALA A 46 19.33 -26.84 10.11
N ASP A 47 18.43 -26.87 9.14
CA ASP A 47 18.48 -27.75 7.98
C ASP A 47 18.69 -26.99 6.66
N VAL A 48 19.18 -27.71 5.65
CA VAL A 48 19.28 -27.23 4.27
C VAL A 48 18.47 -28.14 3.37
N LEU A 49 17.38 -27.62 2.81
CA LEU A 49 16.49 -28.34 1.90
C LEU A 49 16.59 -27.74 0.50
N LYS A 50 16.70 -28.59 -0.53
CA LYS A 50 16.71 -28.18 -1.94
C LYS A 50 15.82 -29.07 -2.78
N GLY A 51 14.77 -28.50 -3.37
CA GLY A 51 13.87 -29.19 -4.29
C GLY A 51 14.55 -29.56 -5.61
N GLN A 52 15.08 -28.53 -6.27
CA GLN A 52 15.72 -28.52 -7.58
C GLN A 52 14.73 -28.38 -8.75
N LEU A 53 14.44 -29.43 -9.52
CA LEU A 53 13.50 -29.33 -10.65
C LEU A 53 12.19 -30.03 -10.32
N GLY A 54 11.06 -29.39 -10.59
CA GLY A 54 9.73 -29.95 -10.35
C GLY A 54 9.00 -29.15 -9.28
N ASP A 55 7.75 -29.51 -9.03
CA ASP A 55 6.89 -28.75 -8.11
C ASP A 55 7.06 -29.33 -6.68
N ASP A 56 7.96 -28.74 -5.90
CA ASP A 56 8.43 -29.31 -4.65
C ASP A 56 7.72 -28.75 -3.40
N SER A 57 7.60 -29.57 -2.36
CA SER A 57 7.10 -29.14 -1.05
C SER A 57 8.18 -29.28 0.02
N LEU A 58 8.70 -28.15 0.50
CA LEU A 58 9.79 -28.08 1.47
C LEU A 58 9.29 -27.57 2.83
N TYR A 59 9.62 -28.30 3.89
CA TYR A 59 9.25 -27.96 5.26
C TYR A 59 10.50 -27.97 6.17
N GLY A 60 10.95 -26.81 6.65
CA GLY A 60 12.06 -26.67 7.58
C GLY A 60 11.73 -27.25 8.95
N GLY A 61 10.69 -26.71 9.57
CA GLY A 61 10.15 -27.19 10.84
C GLY A 61 10.55 -26.27 11.98
N GLY A 62 11.53 -26.64 12.78
CA GLY A 62 12.04 -25.78 13.85
C GLY A 62 13.56 -25.72 13.81
N GLY A 63 14.13 -24.54 13.71
CA GLY A 63 15.54 -24.40 13.38
C GLY A 63 15.81 -23.04 12.75
N ASN A 64 17.01 -22.82 12.26
CA ASN A 64 17.23 -21.70 11.35
C ASN A 64 17.56 -22.32 10.01
N ASP A 65 16.55 -22.46 9.17
CA ASP A 65 16.59 -23.32 8.02
C ASP A 65 16.93 -22.54 6.74
N ARG A 66 17.41 -23.27 5.75
CA ARG A 66 17.57 -22.77 4.39
C ARG A 66 16.84 -23.65 3.40
N LEU A 67 15.78 -23.11 2.81
CA LEU A 67 14.93 -23.80 1.84
C LEU A 67 15.14 -23.16 0.46
N ILE A 68 15.34 -23.99 -0.56
CA ILE A 68 15.52 -23.56 -1.94
C ILE A 68 14.66 -24.44 -2.85
N GLY A 69 13.64 -23.88 -3.50
CA GLY A 69 12.82 -24.58 -4.48
C GLY A 69 13.59 -24.84 -5.78
N SER A 70 14.12 -23.76 -6.36
CA SER A 70 14.89 -23.62 -7.60
C SER A 70 14.06 -23.48 -8.87
N GLY A 71 13.25 -24.46 -9.26
CA GLY A 71 12.51 -24.37 -10.51
C GLY A 71 11.32 -25.31 -10.57
N GLY A 72 10.14 -24.74 -10.80
CA GLY A 72 8.86 -25.42 -10.65
C GLY A 72 7.91 -24.51 -9.88
N LEU A 73 6.72 -25.00 -9.55
CA LEU A 73 5.81 -24.32 -8.63
C LEU A 73 6.05 -24.89 -7.23
N ASP A 74 6.82 -24.19 -6.42
CA ASP A 74 7.31 -24.70 -5.15
C ASP A 74 6.50 -24.16 -3.96
N VAL A 75 6.34 -24.99 -2.92
CA VAL A 75 5.77 -24.58 -1.62
C VAL A 75 6.83 -24.71 -0.55
N LEU A 76 7.28 -23.59 0.00
CA LEU A 76 8.32 -23.52 1.03
C LEU A 76 7.75 -23.05 2.36
N LYS A 77 7.98 -23.81 3.44
CA LYS A 77 7.56 -23.45 4.79
C LYS A 77 8.73 -23.53 5.76
N GLY A 78 9.19 -22.36 6.26
CA GLY A 78 10.28 -22.26 7.23
C GLY A 78 9.90 -22.88 8.57
N GLY A 79 8.86 -22.33 9.19
CA GLY A 79 8.31 -22.84 10.44
C GLY A 79 8.71 -21.98 11.62
N ARG A 80 9.47 -22.51 12.57
CA ARG A 80 9.98 -21.75 13.73
C ARG A 80 11.46 -21.48 13.56
N GLY A 81 11.84 -20.22 13.76
CA GLY A 81 13.21 -19.75 13.91
C GLY A 81 13.53 -18.71 12.86
N LYS A 82 14.79 -18.61 12.41
CA LYS A 82 15.20 -17.58 11.45
C LYS A 82 15.56 -18.24 10.14
N ASP A 83 14.59 -18.30 9.25
CA ASP A 83 14.65 -19.09 8.05
C ASP A 83 15.02 -18.23 6.83
N ASN A 84 15.63 -18.87 5.84
CA ASN A 84 15.95 -18.27 4.55
C ASN A 84 15.30 -19.11 3.47
N LEU A 85 14.25 -18.57 2.84
CA LEU A 85 13.48 -19.22 1.80
C LEU A 85 13.80 -18.58 0.45
N THR A 86 13.97 -19.40 -0.58
CA THR A 86 14.14 -18.94 -1.96
C THR A 86 13.31 -19.84 -2.86
N GLY A 87 12.29 -19.28 -3.51
CA GLY A 87 11.43 -19.98 -4.47
C GLY A 87 12.24 -20.40 -5.69
N GLY A 88 12.54 -19.47 -6.59
CA GLY A 88 13.45 -19.70 -7.71
C GLY A 88 12.85 -19.24 -9.03
N ARG A 89 12.38 -20.19 -9.84
CA ARG A 89 11.68 -19.93 -11.10
C ARG A 89 10.34 -20.65 -11.03
N GLY A 90 9.28 -19.98 -11.45
CA GLY A 90 7.91 -20.48 -11.32
C GLY A 90 7.17 -19.64 -10.29
N ASP A 91 5.87 -19.84 -10.21
CA ASP A 91 4.99 -19.14 -9.29
C ASP A 91 5.02 -19.90 -7.94
N ASP A 92 5.73 -19.36 -6.95
CA ASP A 92 6.08 -20.05 -5.71
C ASP A 92 5.31 -19.52 -4.48
N ASP A 93 4.93 -20.44 -3.58
CA ASP A 93 4.35 -20.10 -2.28
C ASP A 93 5.40 -20.17 -1.16
N LEU A 94 5.70 -19.04 -0.50
CA LEU A 94 6.68 -18.97 0.58
C LEU A 94 6.05 -18.54 1.90
N TYR A 95 6.24 -19.35 2.95
CA TYR A 95 5.76 -19.08 4.31
C TYR A 95 6.92 -19.10 5.30
N GLY A 96 7.29 -17.94 5.87
CA GLY A 96 8.34 -17.81 6.89
C GLY A 96 7.92 -18.49 8.19
N GLY A 97 6.83 -17.99 8.78
CA GLY A 97 6.19 -18.59 9.93
C GLY A 97 6.43 -17.79 11.20
N GLY A 98 7.37 -18.21 12.04
CA GLY A 98 7.66 -17.54 13.29
C GLY A 98 9.14 -17.32 13.49
N GLY A 99 9.53 -16.07 13.64
CA GLY A 99 10.89 -15.64 13.93
C GLY A 99 11.26 -14.54 12.96
N ARG A 100 12.52 -14.42 12.54
CA ARG A 100 12.91 -13.31 11.64
C ARG A 100 13.45 -13.90 10.37
N ASP A 101 12.59 -13.95 9.37
CA ASP A 101 12.75 -14.72 8.17
C ASP A 101 13.15 -13.84 7.00
N LYS A 102 13.76 -14.47 6.00
CA LYS A 102 14.09 -13.85 4.72
C LYS A 102 13.47 -14.68 3.61
N LEU A 103 12.51 -14.10 2.91
CA LEU A 103 11.82 -14.73 1.80
C LEU A 103 12.26 -14.05 0.51
N LYS A 104 12.51 -14.87 -0.51
CA LYS A 104 12.76 -14.42 -1.87
C LYS A 104 11.96 -15.28 -2.83
N GLY A 105 10.98 -14.72 -3.53
CA GLY A 105 10.18 -15.43 -4.54
C GLY A 105 11.08 -15.88 -5.68
N GLY A 106 11.51 -14.96 -6.52
CA GLY A 106 12.45 -15.25 -7.58
C GLY A 106 11.98 -14.70 -8.91
N ALA A 107 11.50 -15.57 -9.80
CA ALA A 107 10.96 -15.20 -11.09
C ALA A 107 9.67 -15.99 -11.31
N GLY A 108 8.55 -15.31 -11.50
CA GLY A 108 7.21 -15.88 -11.45
C GLY A 108 6.30 -14.96 -10.67
N HIS A 109 5.05 -15.35 -10.48
CA HIS A 109 4.08 -14.63 -9.65
C HIS A 109 4.09 -15.31 -8.28
N ASP A 110 4.83 -14.74 -7.34
CA ASP A 110 5.12 -15.40 -6.07
C ASP A 110 4.21 -14.89 -4.94
N ASP A 111 3.76 -15.81 -4.08
CA ASP A 111 2.97 -15.54 -2.88
C ASP A 111 3.87 -15.63 -1.63
N LEU A 112 4.18 -14.50 -1.00
CA LEU A 112 5.11 -14.42 0.15
C LEU A 112 4.39 -14.03 1.45
N PHE A 113 4.53 -14.87 2.48
CA PHE A 113 3.99 -14.64 3.82
C PHE A 113 5.10 -14.67 4.88
N GLY A 114 5.43 -13.53 5.49
CA GLY A 114 6.44 -13.42 6.55
C GLY A 114 6.02 -14.17 7.81
N GLY A 115 4.91 -13.75 8.41
CA GLY A 115 4.28 -14.44 9.52
C GLY A 115 4.34 -13.65 10.82
N ASN A 116 5.19 -14.03 11.77
CA ASN A 116 5.35 -13.28 13.01
C ASN A 116 6.81 -12.86 13.20
N SER A 117 6.98 -11.68 13.81
CA SER A 117 8.23 -10.94 13.99
C SER A 117 8.71 -10.28 12.71
N ASN A 118 9.85 -9.58 12.80
CA ASN A 118 10.31 -8.68 11.74
C ASN A 118 11.00 -9.45 10.61
N ASP A 119 10.33 -9.51 9.47
CA ASP A 119 10.70 -10.28 8.29
C ASP A 119 11.17 -9.40 7.13
N VAL A 120 11.82 -10.03 6.16
CA VAL A 120 12.22 -9.38 4.90
C VAL A 120 11.71 -10.20 3.73
N LEU A 121 10.81 -9.62 2.95
CA LEU A 121 10.18 -10.25 1.79
C LEU A 121 10.65 -9.56 0.52
N ARG A 122 11.06 -10.35 -0.47
CA ARG A 122 11.46 -9.89 -1.80
C ARG A 122 10.73 -10.72 -2.85
N GLY A 123 9.81 -10.13 -3.60
CA GLY A 123 9.09 -10.81 -4.67
C GLY A 123 10.05 -11.28 -5.75
N GLY A 124 10.55 -10.35 -6.56
CA GLY A 124 11.57 -10.64 -7.55
C GLY A 124 11.19 -10.11 -8.92
N LEU A 125 10.98 -11.00 -9.88
CA LEU A 125 10.48 -10.67 -11.21
C LEU A 125 9.11 -11.31 -11.39
N GLY A 126 8.14 -10.57 -11.90
CA GLY A 126 6.75 -11.02 -12.03
C GLY A 126 5.85 -10.26 -11.05
N ASP A 127 4.55 -10.49 -11.13
CA ASP A 127 3.57 -9.74 -10.34
C ASP A 127 3.36 -10.49 -9.02
N ASP A 128 3.97 -10.00 -7.94
CA ASP A 128 4.09 -10.71 -6.67
C ASP A 128 3.08 -10.22 -5.61
N MET A 129 2.69 -11.12 -4.71
CA MET A 129 1.83 -10.82 -3.56
C MET A 129 2.60 -10.98 -2.24
N LEU A 130 2.74 -9.89 -1.48
CA LEU A 130 3.57 -9.84 -0.28
C LEU A 130 2.72 -9.51 0.97
N THR A 131 2.70 -10.43 1.94
CA THR A 131 2.11 -10.23 3.27
C THR A 131 3.19 -10.30 4.34
N GLY A 132 3.55 -9.18 4.96
CA GLY A 132 4.50 -9.16 6.08
C GLY A 132 4.00 -10.00 7.27
N GLY A 133 2.74 -9.75 7.67
CA GLY A 133 2.15 -10.37 8.84
C GLY A 133 2.38 -9.51 10.07
N ARG A 134 2.58 -10.12 11.24
CA ARG A 134 2.85 -9.35 12.47
C ARG A 134 4.33 -9.02 12.55
N GLY A 135 4.68 -7.77 12.73
CA GLY A 135 6.08 -7.42 12.96
C GLY A 135 6.37 -6.01 12.54
N ASN A 136 7.64 -5.73 12.30
CA ASN A 136 8.00 -4.56 11.51
C ASN A 136 8.78 -5.08 10.33
N ASP A 137 8.10 -5.22 9.20
CA ASP A 137 8.59 -5.98 8.06
C ASP A 137 9.14 -5.06 6.97
N HIS A 138 9.95 -5.64 6.09
CA HIS A 138 10.43 -4.94 4.91
C HIS A 138 10.01 -5.68 3.65
N LEU A 139 9.16 -5.06 2.85
CA LEU A 139 8.58 -5.62 1.64
C LEU A 139 9.19 -4.93 0.41
N TYR A 140 9.70 -5.74 -0.51
CA TYR A 140 10.22 -5.30 -1.80
C TYR A 140 9.55 -6.15 -2.88
N GLY A 141 8.70 -5.57 -3.74
CA GLY A 141 8.07 -6.31 -4.84
C GLY A 141 9.13 -6.73 -5.86
N GLY A 142 9.57 -5.80 -6.68
CA GLY A 142 10.75 -5.97 -7.51
C GLY A 142 10.53 -5.41 -8.89
N GLY A 143 10.45 -6.27 -9.89
CA GLY A 143 10.01 -5.87 -11.22
C GLY A 143 8.78 -6.64 -11.61
N GLY A 144 7.70 -5.94 -11.95
CA GLY A 144 6.37 -6.51 -12.14
C GLY A 144 5.35 -5.54 -11.57
N ASP A 145 4.12 -6.01 -11.40
CA ASP A 145 3.02 -5.28 -10.77
C ASP A 145 2.70 -5.87 -9.38
N ASP A 146 3.34 -5.33 -8.34
CA ASP A 146 3.43 -6.00 -7.04
C ASP A 146 2.41 -5.47 -6.03
N SER A 147 1.83 -6.38 -5.25
CA SER A 147 0.81 -6.09 -4.23
C SER A 147 1.29 -6.37 -2.81
N ALA A 148 1.25 -5.36 -1.94
CA ALA A 148 1.42 -5.54 -0.50
C ALA A 148 0.06 -5.68 0.20
N ILE A 149 -0.10 -6.70 1.03
CA ILE A 149 -1.38 -7.08 1.64
C ILE A 149 -1.36 -6.83 3.13
N PHE A 150 -2.39 -6.14 3.61
CA PHE A 150 -2.63 -5.79 4.99
C PHE A 150 -3.91 -6.43 5.50
N SER A 151 -3.90 -6.83 6.76
CA SER A 151 -4.92 -7.72 7.31
C SER A 151 -6.17 -6.99 7.79
N ASP A 152 -6.17 -5.66 7.85
CA ASP A 152 -7.25 -4.84 8.42
C ASP A 152 -7.73 -3.76 7.43
N ALA A 153 -8.78 -3.04 7.78
CA ALA A 153 -9.34 -1.96 6.97
C ALA A 153 -8.34 -0.80 6.80
N PHE A 154 -8.41 -0.08 5.67
CA PHE A 154 -7.52 1.03 5.33
C PHE A 154 -7.43 2.11 6.43
N ASP A 155 -8.58 2.47 7.01
CA ASP A 155 -8.68 3.48 8.08
C ASP A 155 -7.88 3.13 9.34
N ASN A 156 -7.44 1.89 9.49
CA ASN A 156 -6.65 1.45 10.64
C ASN A 156 -5.14 1.70 10.50
N TYR A 157 -4.69 2.20 9.34
CA TYR A 157 -3.28 2.42 9.04
C TYR A 157 -2.92 3.91 8.96
N ASP A 158 -1.72 4.23 9.43
CA ASP A 158 -1.05 5.52 9.26
C ASP A 158 0.08 5.38 8.24
N PHE A 159 0.23 6.37 7.37
CA PHE A 159 1.17 6.36 6.25
C PHE A 159 2.24 7.44 6.44
N THR A 160 3.50 7.12 6.17
CA THR A 160 4.61 8.08 6.26
C THR A 160 5.60 7.82 5.15
N VAL A 161 5.77 8.79 4.25
CA VAL A 161 6.79 8.72 3.21
C VAL A 161 8.18 8.84 3.85
N VAL A 162 9.06 7.89 3.54
CA VAL A 162 10.43 7.83 4.05
C VAL A 162 11.42 7.68 2.90
N ALA A 163 12.71 7.85 3.18
CA ALA A 163 13.72 7.66 2.15
C ALA A 163 13.68 6.22 1.61
N GLY A 164 13.43 6.08 0.30
CA GLY A 164 13.42 4.80 -0.39
C GLY A 164 12.10 4.04 -0.36
N GLY A 165 11.01 4.63 0.16
CA GLY A 165 9.72 3.95 0.18
C GLY A 165 8.65 4.60 1.06
N LEU A 166 7.65 3.80 1.40
CA LEU A 166 6.53 4.16 2.27
C LEU A 166 6.62 3.35 3.56
N GLN A 167 6.46 4.01 4.70
CA GLN A 167 6.24 3.35 5.98
C GLN A 167 4.74 3.31 6.26
N ILE A 168 4.21 2.13 6.56
CA ILE A 168 2.80 1.91 6.90
C ILE A 168 2.73 1.37 8.32
N THR A 169 1.92 1.98 9.18
CA THR A 169 1.79 1.58 10.58
C THR A 169 0.35 1.26 10.92
N HIS A 170 0.09 0.05 11.40
CA HIS A 170 -1.21 -0.30 11.98
C HIS A 170 -1.42 0.45 13.31
N ALA A 171 -2.17 1.55 13.26
CA ALA A 171 -2.30 2.51 14.36
C ALA A 171 -3.58 2.32 15.19
N ARG A 172 -4.59 1.66 14.62
CA ARG A 172 -5.93 1.47 15.20
C ARG A 172 -6.40 0.04 14.92
N GLY A 173 -7.34 -0.49 15.72
CA GLY A 173 -7.89 -1.84 15.50
C GLY A 173 -7.36 -2.90 16.47
N THR A 174 -7.59 -4.17 16.13
CA THR A 174 -7.23 -5.34 16.98
C THR A 174 -6.28 -6.33 16.32
N LYS A 175 -6.04 -6.17 15.01
CA LYS A 175 -4.95 -6.86 14.32
C LYS A 175 -3.65 -6.11 14.61
N ALA A 176 -2.52 -6.68 14.22
CA ALA A 176 -1.24 -6.11 14.59
C ALA A 176 -0.22 -6.48 13.51
N ASP A 177 -0.41 -5.91 12.33
CA ASP A 177 0.57 -6.05 11.25
C ASP A 177 1.85 -5.31 11.63
N GLY A 178 1.71 -4.19 12.36
CA GLY A 178 2.80 -3.47 13.01
C GLY A 178 3.27 -2.28 12.15
N THR A 179 4.58 -2.06 12.06
CA THR A 179 5.14 -0.94 11.29
C THR A 179 6.04 -1.44 10.18
N ASP A 180 5.52 -1.42 8.96
CA ASP A 180 6.16 -2.02 7.79
C ASP A 180 6.77 -0.96 6.88
N PHE A 181 7.88 -1.33 6.26
CA PHE A 181 8.52 -0.56 5.20
C PHE A 181 8.25 -1.23 3.86
N LEU A 182 7.68 -0.48 2.92
CA LEU A 182 7.47 -0.89 1.54
C LEU A 182 8.39 -0.09 0.65
N SER A 183 9.19 -0.76 -0.16
CA SER A 183 10.00 -0.07 -1.17
C SER A 183 9.14 0.54 -2.28
N THR A 184 9.75 1.41 -3.08
CA THR A 184 9.08 2.04 -4.24
C THR A 184 8.75 1.08 -5.39
N SER A 185 9.08 -0.20 -5.28
CA SER A 185 8.70 -1.25 -6.25
C SER A 185 7.51 -2.06 -5.74
N ILE A 186 6.55 -1.40 -5.12
CA ILE A 186 5.24 -1.97 -4.77
C ILE A 186 4.24 -1.02 -5.41
N GLU A 187 3.30 -1.56 -6.15
CA GLU A 187 2.37 -0.78 -6.96
C GLU A 187 0.99 -0.72 -6.30
N HIS A 188 0.58 -1.79 -5.61
CA HIS A 188 -0.74 -1.91 -5.01
C HIS A 188 -0.69 -2.19 -3.51
N LEU A 189 -1.56 -1.52 -2.76
CA LEU A 189 -1.80 -1.77 -1.34
C LEU A 189 -3.19 -2.36 -1.16
N VAL A 190 -3.27 -3.60 -0.69
CA VAL A 190 -4.53 -4.33 -0.51
C VAL A 190 -4.87 -4.37 0.97
N PHE A 191 -6.01 -3.77 1.34
CA PHE A 191 -6.56 -3.77 2.69
C PHE A 191 -7.79 -4.67 2.77
N GLY A 192 -8.31 -4.87 3.98
CA GLY A 192 -9.48 -5.74 4.21
C GLY A 192 -10.77 -5.26 3.54
N ASP A 193 -10.83 -3.99 3.13
CA ASP A 193 -12.00 -3.31 2.59
C ASP A 193 -11.78 -2.67 1.21
N ILE A 194 -10.57 -2.21 0.89
CA ILE A 194 -10.23 -1.55 -0.38
C ILE A 194 -8.84 -1.94 -0.90
N THR A 195 -8.59 -1.63 -2.17
CA THR A 195 -7.26 -1.64 -2.79
C THR A 195 -6.92 -0.21 -3.20
N VAL A 196 -5.68 0.20 -2.95
CA VAL A 196 -5.17 1.55 -3.24
C VAL A 196 -3.87 1.43 -4.02
N ASP A 197 -3.76 2.16 -5.12
CA ASP A 197 -2.52 2.19 -5.90
C ASP A 197 -1.52 3.12 -5.20
N LEU A 198 -0.28 2.68 -5.06
CA LEU A 198 0.76 3.44 -4.38
C LEU A 198 1.08 4.75 -5.12
N SER A 199 0.87 4.79 -6.44
CA SER A 199 0.93 6.02 -7.24
C SER A 199 -0.07 7.08 -6.79
N ASP A 200 -1.18 6.68 -6.17
CA ASP A 200 -2.20 7.60 -5.67
C ASP A 200 -1.85 8.15 -4.28
N LEU A 201 -0.89 7.52 -3.58
CA LEU A 201 -0.43 7.88 -2.23
C LEU A 201 0.94 8.56 -2.21
N LEU A 202 1.76 8.40 -3.25
CA LEU A 202 3.08 9.00 -3.36
C LEU A 202 3.12 10.00 -4.52
N PRO A 203 3.54 11.26 -4.33
CA PRO A 203 3.82 12.16 -5.45
C PRO A 203 4.92 11.51 -6.32
N ALA A 204 4.66 11.37 -7.61
CA ALA A 204 5.51 10.63 -8.54
C ALA A 204 7.00 10.98 -8.37
N SER A 205 7.82 10.01 -7.97
CA SER A 205 9.27 10.17 -7.97
C SER A 205 9.76 10.12 -9.41
N GLY A 206 10.12 11.29 -9.96
CA GLY A 206 10.77 11.37 -11.26
C GLY A 206 12.04 10.50 -11.30
N SER A 207 12.09 9.56 -12.25
CA SER A 207 13.32 8.89 -12.65
C SER A 207 13.46 8.93 -14.16
N GLY A 208 14.29 9.86 -14.62
CA GLY A 208 14.78 9.88 -15.98
C GLY A 208 15.72 8.72 -16.29
N GLY A 209 15.62 8.20 -17.51
CA GLY A 209 16.49 7.15 -18.05
C GLY A 209 16.19 6.91 -19.51
N GLY A 210 16.86 7.65 -20.40
CA GLY A 210 16.44 7.84 -21.79
C GLY A 210 16.73 6.71 -22.78
N GLY A 211 16.11 6.83 -23.95
CA GLY A 211 16.48 6.05 -25.13
C GLY A 211 15.46 6.04 -26.28
N GLY A 212 15.40 7.11 -27.08
CA GLY A 212 15.18 6.98 -28.52
C GLY A 212 13.80 7.33 -29.12
N GLY A 213 13.64 8.60 -29.51
CA GLY A 213 13.20 9.02 -30.85
C GLY A 213 11.73 8.83 -31.30
N GLY A 214 11.07 9.97 -31.58
CA GLY A 214 9.92 10.04 -32.50
C GLY A 214 8.81 10.97 -31.98
N GLY A 215 8.53 12.08 -32.68
CA GLY A 215 7.66 13.16 -32.21
C GLY A 215 6.14 12.96 -32.35
N GLY A 216 5.41 13.90 -31.73
CA GLY A 216 3.94 14.04 -31.65
C GLY A 216 3.48 13.75 -30.22
N SER A 217 2.82 14.62 -29.46
CA SER A 217 2.05 15.86 -29.67
C SER A 217 2.07 16.64 -28.34
N THR A 218 1.86 17.95 -28.36
CA THR A 218 1.58 18.76 -27.16
C THR A 218 0.15 18.50 -26.69
N GLU A 219 -0.19 17.24 -26.35
CA GLU A 219 -1.49 16.98 -25.75
C GLU A 219 -1.48 17.48 -24.31
N ASN A 220 -2.38 18.42 -24.04
CA ASN A 220 -2.68 18.92 -22.70
C ASN A 220 -3.01 17.75 -21.77
N VAL A 221 -2.36 17.64 -20.62
CA VAL A 221 -2.72 16.66 -19.59
C VAL A 221 -3.45 17.38 -18.48
N ALA A 222 -4.72 17.02 -18.25
CA ALA A 222 -5.51 17.65 -17.20
C ALA A 222 -4.84 17.50 -15.81
N PRO A 223 -5.00 18.50 -14.93
CA PRO A 223 -4.44 18.45 -13.60
C PRO A 223 -5.08 17.32 -12.79
N THR A 224 -4.36 16.86 -11.76
CA THR A 224 -4.83 15.88 -10.79
C THR A 224 -4.87 16.51 -9.40
N VAL A 225 -5.97 16.29 -8.69
CA VAL A 225 -6.13 16.73 -7.29
C VAL A 225 -6.04 15.53 -6.38
N ILE A 226 -5.17 15.62 -5.37
CA ILE A 226 -5.03 14.63 -4.31
C ILE A 226 -5.62 15.25 -3.04
N ALA A 227 -6.78 14.76 -2.63
CA ALA A 227 -7.36 15.14 -1.35
C ALA A 227 -6.50 14.57 -0.20
N GLY A 228 -6.28 15.38 0.82
CA GLY A 228 -5.57 15.00 2.03
C GLY A 228 -6.51 14.42 3.09
N SER A 229 -6.31 14.82 4.34
CA SER A 229 -7.04 14.23 5.48
C SER A 229 -8.44 14.82 5.68
N SER A 230 -9.39 13.96 6.05
CA SER A 230 -10.71 14.38 6.54
C SER A 230 -10.59 15.08 7.90
N SER A 231 -11.27 16.22 8.05
CA SER A 231 -11.35 16.94 9.32
C SER A 231 -12.59 16.52 10.13
N SER A 232 -12.50 16.61 11.47
CA SER A 232 -13.65 16.45 12.36
C SER A 232 -14.11 17.82 12.89
N LEU A 233 -15.37 18.19 12.66
CA LEU A 233 -15.91 19.49 13.05
C LEU A 233 -16.38 19.50 14.52
N ASN A 234 -15.88 20.47 15.31
CA ASN A 234 -16.37 20.75 16.66
C ASN A 234 -17.36 21.92 16.63
N LEU A 235 -18.66 21.63 16.82
CA LEU A 235 -19.76 22.59 16.71
C LEU A 235 -19.84 23.63 17.85
N LEU A 236 -19.04 23.50 18.92
CA LEU A 236 -19.03 24.47 20.03
C LEU A 236 -18.26 25.75 19.72
N ASN A 237 -17.43 25.73 18.69
CA ASN A 237 -16.76 26.92 18.18
C ASN A 237 -17.24 27.17 16.75
N LEU A 238 -17.91 28.30 16.51
CA LEU A 238 -18.15 28.87 15.18
C LEU A 238 -16.84 29.26 14.44
N LEU A 239 -15.71 28.66 14.83
CA LEU A 239 -14.40 28.80 14.23
C LEU A 239 -14.33 27.83 13.06
N GLN A 240 -14.65 28.40 11.91
CA GLN A 240 -14.21 28.02 10.58
C GLN A 240 -13.10 26.94 10.59
N THR A 241 -13.44 25.72 10.17
CA THR A 241 -12.51 24.60 10.08
C THR A 241 -12.12 24.42 8.63
N LYS A 242 -10.82 24.26 8.37
CA LYS A 242 -10.31 23.96 7.03
C LYS A 242 -10.92 22.66 6.53
N VAL A 243 -11.43 22.67 5.29
CA VAL A 243 -12.07 21.49 4.68
C VAL A 243 -11.03 20.39 4.46
N ASP A 244 -9.90 20.75 3.85
CA ASP A 244 -8.75 19.89 3.65
C ASP A 244 -7.47 20.72 3.80
N PRO A 245 -6.77 20.63 4.94
CA PRO A 245 -5.57 21.42 5.19
C PRO A 245 -4.30 20.87 4.51
N SER A 246 -4.43 19.85 3.67
CA SER A 246 -3.31 19.05 3.14
C SER A 246 -3.51 18.61 1.68
N ILE A 247 -4.33 19.33 0.93
CA ILE A 247 -4.63 19.04 -0.47
C ILE A 247 -3.43 19.35 -1.36
N SER A 248 -3.19 18.50 -2.36
CA SER A 248 -2.11 18.70 -3.33
C SER A 248 -2.64 18.68 -4.77
N ILE A 249 -1.98 19.43 -5.64
CA ILE A 249 -2.28 19.52 -7.07
C ILE A 249 -1.03 19.10 -7.84
N ILE A 250 -1.23 18.26 -8.85
CA ILE A 250 -0.19 17.84 -9.77
C ILE A 250 -0.67 18.15 -11.18
N ASP A 251 0.16 18.83 -11.96
CA ASP A 251 -0.05 19.01 -13.39
C ASP A 251 1.25 18.68 -14.15
N PRO A 252 1.22 17.72 -15.10
CA PRO A 252 2.43 17.29 -15.83
C PRO A 252 2.99 18.30 -16.84
N ASP A 253 2.18 19.20 -17.38
CA ASP A 253 2.56 20.10 -18.47
C ASP A 253 2.31 21.59 -18.21
N ASP A 254 1.52 21.94 -17.19
CA ASP A 254 1.33 23.30 -16.73
C ASP A 254 1.92 23.57 -15.34
N THR A 255 2.51 24.76 -15.18
CA THR A 255 3.06 25.21 -13.88
C THR A 255 2.10 26.12 -13.11
N ASN A 256 1.02 26.54 -13.76
CA ASN A 256 0.01 27.45 -13.23
C ASN A 256 -1.37 26.82 -13.38
N MET A 257 -2.30 27.25 -12.53
CA MET A 257 -3.72 26.96 -12.66
C MET A 257 -4.48 28.28 -12.85
N GLU A 258 -5.66 28.19 -13.46
CA GLU A 258 -6.50 29.32 -13.89
C GLU A 258 -7.82 29.36 -13.11
N GLY A 259 -8.22 28.21 -12.54
CA GLY A 259 -9.46 28.05 -11.81
C GLY A 259 -9.49 26.85 -10.88
N ALA A 260 -10.37 26.92 -9.89
CA ALA A 260 -10.76 25.75 -9.10
C ALA A 260 -12.21 25.88 -8.60
N THR A 261 -12.83 24.75 -8.29
CA THR A 261 -14.11 24.71 -7.57
C THR A 261 -14.01 23.78 -6.37
N VAL A 262 -14.65 24.19 -5.28
CA VAL A 262 -14.89 23.36 -4.09
C VAL A 262 -16.40 23.32 -3.90
N ALA A 263 -16.99 22.13 -3.96
CA ALA A 263 -18.43 21.94 -3.92
C ALA A 263 -18.84 21.04 -2.78
N ILE A 264 -19.91 21.38 -2.06
CA ILE A 264 -20.57 20.47 -1.12
C ILE A 264 -21.49 19.55 -1.93
N THR A 265 -21.04 18.34 -2.24
CA THR A 265 -21.70 17.44 -3.20
C THR A 265 -22.66 16.46 -2.52
N ASP A 266 -22.40 16.09 -1.28
CA ASP A 266 -23.35 15.35 -0.44
C ASP A 266 -23.63 16.07 0.88
N GLY A 267 -24.89 15.99 1.32
CA GLY A 267 -25.38 16.57 2.57
C GLY A 267 -25.60 18.09 2.56
N PHE A 268 -25.38 18.81 1.45
CA PHE A 268 -25.55 20.27 1.38
C PHE A 268 -26.90 20.76 1.94
N GLN A 269 -26.84 21.78 2.79
CA GLN A 269 -28.01 22.46 3.35
C GLN A 269 -27.94 23.97 3.13
N ALA A 270 -29.11 24.58 2.96
CA ALA A 270 -29.20 26.04 2.95
C ALA A 270 -28.60 26.62 4.24
N GLY A 271 -27.65 27.55 4.11
CA GLY A 271 -26.89 28.10 5.23
C GLY A 271 -25.53 27.45 5.48
N ASP A 272 -25.17 26.38 4.76
CA ASP A 272 -23.78 25.92 4.65
C ASP A 272 -22.96 26.97 3.89
N GLN A 273 -21.69 27.14 4.27
CA GLN A 273 -20.77 28.14 3.74
C GLN A 273 -19.39 27.54 3.52
N LEU A 274 -18.80 27.86 2.36
CA LEU A 274 -17.37 27.71 2.10
C LEU A 274 -16.76 29.11 2.06
N LYS A 275 -15.80 29.36 2.95
CA LYS A 275 -15.16 30.66 3.09
C LYS A 275 -13.73 30.60 2.60
N PHE A 276 -13.36 31.64 1.86
CA PHE A 276 -12.04 31.84 1.30
C PHE A 276 -11.73 33.33 1.37
N THR A 277 -10.46 33.67 1.62
CA THR A 277 -9.98 35.05 1.56
C THR A 277 -9.08 35.19 0.34
N ASP A 278 -9.38 36.15 -0.52
CA ASP A 278 -8.59 36.42 -1.72
C ASP A 278 -7.10 36.54 -1.39
N GLN A 279 -6.27 35.77 -2.11
CA GLN A 279 -4.83 35.70 -1.88
C GLN A 279 -4.11 35.27 -3.15
N ASN A 280 -2.84 35.64 -3.28
CA ASN A 280 -1.96 35.23 -4.39
C ASN A 280 -2.56 35.46 -5.80
N GLY A 281 -3.41 36.47 -5.97
CA GLY A 281 -4.08 36.76 -7.26
C GLY A 281 -5.31 35.89 -7.56
N ILE A 282 -5.69 35.00 -6.65
CA ILE A 282 -6.87 34.13 -6.72
C ILE A 282 -8.02 34.79 -5.95
N THR A 283 -9.17 34.92 -6.61
CA THR A 283 -10.41 35.44 -6.00
C THR A 283 -11.44 34.34 -5.80
N GLY A 284 -12.11 34.31 -4.66
CA GLY A 284 -13.16 33.32 -4.37
C GLY A 284 -14.58 33.89 -4.41
N ASN A 285 -15.51 33.15 -5.00
CA ASN A 285 -16.93 33.48 -5.02
C ASN A 285 -17.78 32.25 -4.65
N TYR A 286 -18.47 32.31 -3.52
CA TYR A 286 -19.35 31.24 -3.04
C TYR A 286 -20.81 31.46 -3.46
N ASN A 287 -21.43 30.41 -4.00
CA ASN A 287 -22.86 30.38 -4.31
C ASN A 287 -23.62 29.61 -3.23
N ASP A 288 -24.37 30.34 -2.40
CA ASP A 288 -25.14 29.82 -1.27
C ASP A 288 -26.40 29.03 -1.66
N VAL A 289 -26.78 29.03 -2.95
CA VAL A 289 -27.87 28.23 -3.49
C VAL A 289 -27.35 26.85 -3.94
N THR A 290 -26.14 26.79 -4.50
CA THR A 290 -25.59 25.56 -5.08
C THR A 290 -24.52 24.89 -4.22
N GLY A 291 -24.01 25.56 -3.17
CA GLY A 291 -22.96 25.01 -2.31
C GLY A 291 -21.58 24.98 -2.95
N VAL A 292 -21.34 25.81 -3.98
CA VAL A 292 -20.10 25.80 -4.77
C VAL A 292 -19.31 27.08 -4.54
N LEU A 293 -18.06 26.95 -4.09
CA LEU A 293 -17.05 27.99 -4.10
C LEU A 293 -16.27 27.91 -5.41
N THR A 294 -16.23 29.00 -6.18
CA THR A 294 -15.42 29.11 -7.39
C THR A 294 -14.22 30.02 -7.12
N LEU A 295 -13.01 29.52 -7.37
CA LEU A 295 -11.76 30.26 -7.32
C LEU A 295 -11.32 30.57 -8.76
N THR A 296 -10.94 31.82 -9.01
CA THR A 296 -10.50 32.28 -10.34
C THR A 296 -9.25 33.13 -10.24
N GLY A 297 -8.33 32.96 -11.19
CA GLY A 297 -7.13 33.78 -11.34
C GLY A 297 -5.92 32.91 -11.67
N THR A 298 -5.04 33.35 -12.57
CA THR A 298 -3.84 32.59 -12.91
C THR A 298 -2.80 32.69 -11.80
N ALA A 299 -2.44 31.56 -11.19
CA ALA A 299 -1.43 31.47 -10.13
C ALA A 299 -0.69 30.13 -10.20
N THR A 300 0.45 30.03 -9.51
CA THR A 300 1.24 28.78 -9.50
C THR A 300 0.50 27.66 -8.78
N ILE A 301 0.86 26.40 -9.08
CA ILE A 301 0.32 25.22 -8.37
C ILE A 301 0.39 25.38 -6.84
N ALA A 302 1.54 25.77 -6.30
CA ALA A 302 1.74 25.93 -4.86
C ALA A 302 0.86 27.04 -4.25
N GLU A 303 0.54 28.09 -5.02
CA GLU A 303 -0.39 29.14 -4.59
C GLU A 303 -1.84 28.65 -4.60
N TYR A 304 -2.21 27.78 -5.54
CA TYR A 304 -3.52 27.13 -5.57
C TYR A 304 -3.69 26.07 -4.48
N GLU A 305 -2.65 25.31 -4.14
CA GLU A 305 -2.65 24.41 -2.98
C GLU A 305 -2.92 25.21 -1.70
N GLN A 306 -2.15 26.27 -1.46
CA GLN A 306 -2.40 27.18 -0.32
C GLN A 306 -3.81 27.79 -0.33
N ALA A 307 -4.35 28.06 -1.52
CA ALA A 307 -5.71 28.56 -1.67
C ALA A 307 -6.75 27.54 -1.22
N LEU A 308 -6.67 26.32 -1.73
CA LEU A 308 -7.60 25.24 -1.38
C LEU A 308 -7.44 24.83 0.09
N GLU A 309 -6.21 24.76 0.61
CA GLU A 309 -5.92 24.49 2.03
C GLU A 309 -6.47 25.55 2.98
N SER A 310 -6.76 26.75 2.49
CA SER A 310 -7.33 27.84 3.29
C SER A 310 -8.85 27.86 3.29
N VAL A 311 -9.51 27.01 2.49
CA VAL A 311 -10.97 26.97 2.41
C VAL A 311 -11.54 26.42 3.71
N GLU A 312 -12.38 27.21 4.35
CA GLU A 312 -13.00 26.85 5.62
C GLU A 312 -14.49 26.58 5.45
N TYR A 313 -14.99 25.54 6.10
CA TYR A 313 -16.41 25.23 6.17
C TYR A 313 -17.06 25.85 7.41
N GLY A 314 -18.29 26.33 7.22
CA GLY A 314 -19.20 26.72 8.29
C GLY A 314 -20.65 26.40 7.94
N THR A 315 -21.52 26.39 8.95
CA THR A 315 -22.96 26.22 8.74
C THR A 315 -23.77 27.15 9.65
N SER A 316 -25.06 27.28 9.38
CA SER A 316 -25.95 28.14 10.16
C SER A 316 -26.28 27.54 11.53
N ILE A 317 -26.57 28.40 12.51
CA ILE A 317 -27.04 27.99 13.84
C ILE A 317 -28.33 27.15 13.74
N ALA A 318 -29.16 27.38 12.72
CA ALA A 318 -30.36 26.60 12.47
C ALA A 318 -30.05 25.15 12.07
N ASN A 319 -28.98 24.92 11.31
CA ASN A 319 -28.55 23.57 10.91
C ASN A 319 -27.91 22.82 12.09
N VAL A 320 -27.20 23.54 12.96
CA VAL A 320 -26.64 23.02 14.22
C VAL A 320 -27.75 22.57 15.20
N LEU A 321 -28.80 23.36 15.38
CA LEU A 321 -29.85 23.10 16.38
C LEU A 321 -30.89 22.06 15.96
N ASN A 322 -31.01 21.75 14.66
CA ASN A 322 -32.06 20.86 14.13
C ASN A 322 -31.62 19.40 13.93
N VAL A 323 -30.43 19.00 14.42
CA VAL A 323 -29.89 17.62 14.31
C VAL A 323 -30.06 17.04 12.90
N VAL A 324 -29.69 17.80 11.86
CA VAL A 324 -29.35 17.20 10.56
C VAL A 324 -27.82 17.14 10.47
N LEU A 325 -27.22 16.55 11.51
CA LEU A 325 -25.80 16.26 11.58
C LEU A 325 -25.57 14.98 10.78
N GLY A 326 -24.98 15.13 9.60
CA GLY A 326 -24.56 14.06 8.73
C GLY A 326 -23.18 14.40 8.18
N GLN A 327 -22.55 13.48 7.47
CA GLN A 327 -21.32 13.76 6.75
C GLN A 327 -21.57 14.86 5.70
N ARG A 328 -20.58 15.70 5.44
CA ARG A 328 -20.52 16.53 4.24
C ARG A 328 -19.41 15.99 3.36
N GLU A 329 -19.72 15.81 2.09
CA GLU A 329 -18.71 15.49 1.08
C GLU A 329 -18.37 16.76 0.31
N PHE A 330 -17.07 17.02 0.17
CA PHE A 330 -16.53 18.17 -0.54
C PHE A 330 -15.75 17.66 -1.74
N THR A 331 -16.13 18.11 -2.93
CA THR A 331 -15.47 17.75 -4.18
C THR A 331 -14.67 18.91 -4.73
N TYR A 332 -13.45 18.63 -5.15
CA TYR A 332 -12.50 19.55 -5.74
C TYR A 332 -12.34 19.29 -7.22
N ILE A 333 -12.30 20.37 -8.01
CA ILE A 333 -11.92 20.35 -9.41
C ILE A 333 -10.98 21.54 -9.64
N VAL A 334 -9.81 21.32 -10.24
CA VAL A 334 -8.88 22.40 -10.63
C VAL A 334 -8.74 22.44 -12.16
N ASN A 335 -8.35 23.59 -12.69
CA ASN A 335 -8.26 23.87 -14.13
C ASN A 335 -6.93 24.57 -14.45
N ASP A 336 -6.23 24.06 -15.45
CA ASP A 336 -4.93 24.51 -16.00
C ASP A 336 -5.09 25.53 -17.16
N GLY A 337 -6.31 26.03 -17.39
CA GLY A 337 -6.66 26.90 -18.52
C GLY A 337 -7.18 26.16 -19.76
N ASP A 338 -6.89 24.87 -19.89
CA ASP A 338 -7.20 24.05 -21.06
C ASP A 338 -8.15 22.86 -20.72
N ALA A 339 -7.98 22.21 -19.57
CA ALA A 339 -8.75 21.08 -19.07
C ALA A 339 -9.05 21.15 -17.56
N ASN A 340 -10.10 20.42 -17.15
CA ASN A 340 -10.44 20.24 -15.74
C ASN A 340 -9.90 18.90 -15.23
N SER A 341 -9.47 18.87 -13.97
CA SER A 341 -9.21 17.63 -13.27
C SER A 341 -10.44 16.74 -13.20
N THR A 342 -10.23 15.43 -13.00
CA THR A 342 -11.29 14.58 -12.49
C THR A 342 -11.74 15.06 -11.12
N PRO A 343 -13.04 14.98 -10.76
CA PRO A 343 -13.49 15.38 -9.44
C PRO A 343 -12.89 14.47 -8.36
N THR A 344 -12.21 15.07 -7.37
CA THR A 344 -11.68 14.36 -6.19
C THR A 344 -12.43 14.80 -4.95
N ALA A 345 -12.83 13.87 -4.08
CA ALA A 345 -13.63 14.18 -2.90
C ALA A 345 -12.86 13.98 -1.58
N THR A 346 -13.15 14.82 -0.59
CA THR A 346 -12.88 14.56 0.82
C THR A 346 -14.20 14.59 1.59
N SER A 347 -14.20 14.06 2.81
CA SER A 347 -15.36 14.15 3.67
C SER A 347 -15.04 14.84 4.99
N THR A 348 -16.01 15.53 5.56
CA THR A 348 -15.88 16.11 6.90
C THR A 348 -17.04 15.61 7.75
N ALA A 349 -16.71 15.00 8.89
CA ALA A 349 -17.71 14.52 9.83
C ALA A 349 -18.20 15.66 10.73
N LEU A 350 -19.52 15.86 10.77
CA LEU A 350 -20.18 16.72 11.75
C LEU A 350 -20.42 15.93 13.03
N LEU A 351 -19.64 16.19 14.09
CA LEU A 351 -19.80 15.52 15.37
C LEU A 351 -20.83 16.27 16.25
N ASP A 352 -21.84 15.53 16.72
CA ASP A 352 -22.78 16.00 17.74
C ASP A 352 -22.04 16.16 19.07
N VAL A 353 -21.92 17.40 19.56
CA VAL A 353 -21.50 17.61 20.94
C VAL A 353 -22.75 17.68 21.79
N GLY A 354 -23.21 16.51 22.23
CA GLY A 354 -24.38 16.36 23.07
C GLY A 354 -24.43 17.44 24.16
N LEU A 355 -25.60 18.06 24.29
CA LEU A 355 -25.93 19.00 25.37
C LEU A 355 -25.56 18.39 26.73
N LEU A 356 -24.57 18.98 27.41
CA LEU A 356 -24.52 18.99 28.87
C LEU A 356 -25.58 19.94 29.40
#